data_AF-A0A1S6XVW7-F1
#
_entry.id   AF-A0A1S6XVW7-F1
#
_cell.length_a   1.000
_cell.length_b   1.000
_cell.length_c   1.000
_cell.angle_alpha   90.00
_cell.angle_beta   90.00
_cell.angle_gamma   90.00
#
_symmetry.space_group_name_H-M   'P 1'
#
loop_
_entity.id
_entity.type
_entity.pdbx_description
1 polymer ?
#
loop_
_entity_poly.entity_id
_entity_poly.type
_entity_poly.pdbx_seq_one_letter_code
_entity_poly.pdbx_strand_id
1 'polypeptide(L)'
;YVALMIRDYYALSEPTDYYALSEPTVPEHLKTRTKHYKDAYYNSSIQKFLSLEPYTRASSTRAPQIYHEECLRLEKLYFTKWAVHYLSKNGATDITLLQSYENEYEEAKKGDENADHRRGWGGRLRASISKKRKEREILDDVESAYIAEPRTNVNVNKDNVKELESKAIQAANKHMNNRDDKSLEEQAYEAYSTLGEELRSLVDLMGEAEFQRILLLTTLPKDEQIKMIIQAMDKDSTNCS
;
A
#
# COMPACT_ATOMS: atom_id res chain seq x y z
N TYR A 1 16.04 -24.14 5.05
CA TYR A 1 14.78 -24.85 5.29
C TYR A 1 13.66 -23.86 5.62
N VAL A 2 13.77 -23.05 6.68
CA VAL A 2 12.78 -22.02 7.06
C VAL A 2 12.48 -20.97 5.96
N ALA A 3 13.49 -20.43 5.26
CA ALA A 3 13.26 -19.49 4.14
C ALA A 3 12.51 -20.09 2.93
N LEU A 4 12.65 -21.40 2.71
CA LEU A 4 11.91 -22.10 1.65
C LEU A 4 10.46 -22.35 2.09
N MET A 5 10.24 -22.71 3.37
CA MET A 5 8.89 -22.83 3.93
C MET A 5 8.15 -21.48 3.95
N ILE A 6 8.83 -20.36 4.24
CA ILE A 6 8.25 -19.02 4.20
C ILE A 6 7.87 -18.61 2.78
N ARG A 7 8.77 -18.83 1.81
CA ARG A 7 8.49 -18.54 0.40
C ARG A 7 7.33 -19.39 -0.13
N ASP A 8 7.30 -20.68 0.23
CA ASP A 8 6.25 -21.59 -0.23
C ASP A 8 4.92 -21.32 0.52
N TYR A 9 4.92 -20.88 1.78
CA TYR A 9 3.72 -20.46 2.51
C TYR A 9 3.12 -19.16 1.94
N TYR A 10 3.94 -18.14 1.67
CA TYR A 10 3.49 -16.89 1.04
C TYR A 10 3.13 -17.05 -0.45
N ALA A 11 3.73 -18.01 -1.15
CA ALA A 11 3.35 -18.38 -2.51
C ALA A 11 2.05 -19.21 -2.58
N LEU A 12 1.65 -19.84 -1.46
CA LEU A 12 0.41 -20.61 -1.33
C LEU A 12 -0.74 -19.83 -0.67
N SER A 13 -0.45 -18.69 -0.04
CA SER A 13 -1.44 -17.83 0.63
C SER A 13 -1.81 -16.64 -0.25
N GLU A 14 -2.49 -16.89 -1.37
CA GLU A 14 -3.18 -15.81 -2.08
C GLU A 14 -4.21 -15.15 -1.13
N PRO A 15 -4.37 -13.82 -1.15
CA PRO A 15 -5.46 -13.18 -0.42
C PRO A 15 -6.77 -13.79 -0.87
N THR A 16 -7.63 -14.12 0.09
CA THR A 16 -8.92 -14.73 -0.21
C THR A 16 -9.75 -13.79 -1.10
N ASP A 17 -10.48 -14.36 -2.06
CA ASP A 17 -11.53 -13.66 -2.81
C ASP A 17 -12.76 -13.35 -1.95
N TYR A 18 -12.67 -13.57 -0.63
CA TYR A 18 -13.69 -13.20 0.34
C TYR A 18 -13.67 -11.70 0.55
N TYR A 19 -14.38 -11.03 -0.33
CA TYR A 19 -14.96 -9.76 0.02
C TYR A 19 -15.98 -9.99 1.14
N ALA A 20 -15.99 -9.12 2.15
CA ALA A 20 -17.21 -8.82 2.88
C ALA A 20 -18.16 -8.01 1.96
N LEU A 21 -18.46 -8.52 0.75
CA LEU A 21 -19.40 -7.95 -0.21
C LEU A 21 -20.83 -8.11 0.34
N SER A 22 -21.15 -7.39 1.40
CA SER A 22 -22.52 -6.99 1.69
C SER A 22 -22.81 -5.71 0.92
N GLU A 23 -22.85 -5.76 -0.43
CA GLU A 23 -23.76 -4.96 -1.26
C GLU A 23 -23.58 -5.26 -2.77
N PRO A 24 -24.69 -5.50 -3.52
CA PRO A 24 -24.65 -5.88 -4.94
C PRO A 24 -24.43 -4.70 -5.93
N THR A 25 -23.94 -3.54 -5.47
CA THR A 25 -24.02 -2.29 -6.25
C THR A 25 -22.72 -1.88 -6.97
N VAL A 26 -21.61 -2.59 -6.73
CA VAL A 26 -20.29 -2.22 -7.30
C VAL A 26 -20.04 -2.92 -8.65
N PRO A 27 -19.69 -2.19 -9.73
CA PRO A 27 -19.38 -2.77 -11.03
C PRO A 27 -18.18 -3.71 -11.03
N GLU A 28 -18.26 -4.77 -11.82
CA GLU A 28 -17.28 -5.86 -11.84
C GLU A 28 -15.88 -5.42 -12.28
N HIS A 29 -15.80 -4.44 -13.19
CA HIS A 29 -14.54 -3.87 -13.63
C HIS A 29 -13.82 -3.12 -12.49
N LEU A 30 -14.56 -2.46 -11.60
CA LEU A 30 -13.99 -1.78 -10.43
C LEU A 30 -13.50 -2.81 -9.42
N LYS A 31 -14.28 -3.87 -9.17
CA LYS A 31 -13.84 -4.97 -8.29
C LYS A 31 -12.54 -5.62 -8.75
N THR A 32 -12.44 -5.88 -10.04
CA THR A 32 -11.25 -6.48 -10.67
C THR A 32 -10.02 -5.58 -10.47
N ARG A 33 -10.16 -4.27 -10.70
CA ARG A 33 -9.04 -3.33 -10.52
C ARG A 33 -8.65 -3.12 -9.08
N THR A 34 -9.61 -3.05 -8.16
CA THR A 34 -9.32 -3.02 -6.72
C THR A 34 -8.57 -4.28 -6.30
N LYS A 35 -8.95 -5.47 -6.81
CA LYS A 35 -8.21 -6.72 -6.56
C LYS A 35 -6.77 -6.64 -7.07
N HIS A 36 -6.54 -6.18 -8.30
CA HIS A 36 -5.18 -6.06 -8.85
C HIS A 36 -4.29 -5.13 -8.01
N TYR A 37 -4.82 -3.98 -7.59
CA TYR A 37 -4.12 -3.06 -6.70
C TYR A 37 -3.84 -3.71 -5.34
N LYS A 38 -4.84 -4.37 -4.75
CA LYS A 38 -4.75 -5.12 -3.49
C LYS A 38 -3.63 -6.16 -3.53
N ASP A 39 -3.56 -6.94 -4.60
CA ASP A 39 -2.54 -7.98 -4.80
C ASP A 39 -1.15 -7.38 -4.99
N ALA A 40 -1.02 -6.27 -5.71
CA ALA A 40 0.25 -5.58 -5.88
C ALA A 40 0.73 -4.93 -4.57
N TYR A 41 -0.19 -4.40 -3.76
CA TYR A 41 0.09 -3.89 -2.43
C TYR A 41 0.60 -5.00 -1.52
N TYR A 42 -0.13 -6.12 -1.43
CA TYR A 42 0.26 -7.30 -0.67
C TYR A 42 1.66 -7.77 -1.05
N ASN A 43 1.89 -7.96 -2.35
CA ASN A 43 3.19 -8.39 -2.86
C ASN A 43 4.30 -7.40 -2.51
N SER A 44 4.04 -6.09 -2.60
CA SER A 44 5.01 -5.07 -2.19
C SER A 44 5.34 -5.17 -0.70
N SER A 45 4.35 -5.36 0.16
CA SER A 45 4.53 -5.51 1.61
C SER A 45 5.31 -6.79 1.96
N ILE A 46 5.00 -7.91 1.31
CA ILE A 46 5.76 -9.16 1.45
C ILE A 46 7.21 -8.98 1.01
N GLN A 47 7.45 -8.34 -0.13
CA GLN A 47 8.82 -8.09 -0.59
C GLN A 47 9.60 -7.21 0.37
N LYS A 48 8.93 -6.26 1.06
CA LYS A 48 9.59 -5.44 2.07
C LYS A 48 10.10 -6.28 3.23
N PHE A 49 9.25 -7.17 3.70
CA PHE A 49 9.54 -8.08 4.79
C PHE A 49 10.61 -9.12 4.45
N LEU A 50 10.51 -9.77 3.28
CA LEU A 50 11.51 -10.73 2.79
C LEU A 50 12.89 -10.09 2.59
N SER A 51 12.95 -8.79 2.30
CA SER A 51 14.22 -8.07 2.16
C SER A 51 14.93 -7.84 3.49
N LEU A 52 14.19 -7.84 4.62
CA LEU A 52 14.72 -7.66 5.97
C LEU A 52 15.12 -8.98 6.66
N GLU A 53 14.48 -10.11 6.30
CA GLU A 53 14.69 -11.44 6.91
C GLU A 53 16.17 -11.84 7.08
N PRO A 54 17.06 -11.70 6.09
CA PRO A 54 18.45 -12.13 6.23
C PRO A 54 19.23 -11.33 7.29
N TYR A 55 18.85 -10.07 7.50
CA TYR A 55 19.55 -9.15 8.40
C TYR A 55 19.11 -9.29 9.84
N THR A 56 17.83 -9.58 10.05
CA THR A 56 17.31 -9.99 11.35
C THR A 56 17.99 -11.29 11.80
N ARG A 57 18.18 -12.27 10.91
CA ARG A 57 18.92 -13.51 11.22
C ARG A 57 20.39 -13.28 11.55
N ALA A 58 21.02 -12.31 10.88
CA ALA A 58 22.41 -11.96 11.10
C ALA A 58 22.63 -11.03 12.32
N SER A 59 21.56 -10.68 13.05
CA SER A 59 21.59 -9.70 14.15
C SER A 59 22.25 -8.36 13.75
N SER A 60 22.08 -7.94 12.49
CA SER A 60 22.65 -6.71 11.98
C SER A 60 21.83 -5.51 12.42
N THR A 61 22.47 -4.53 13.06
CA THR A 61 21.80 -3.26 13.44
C THR A 61 21.81 -2.24 12.31
N ARG A 62 22.78 -2.32 11.39
CA ARG A 62 22.99 -1.32 10.33
C ARG A 62 22.25 -1.63 9.04
N ALA A 63 22.08 -2.92 8.70
CA ALA A 63 21.39 -3.30 7.47
C ALA A 63 19.89 -2.96 7.47
N PRO A 64 19.14 -3.14 8.57
CA PRO A 64 17.74 -2.69 8.63
C PRO A 64 17.57 -1.17 8.45
N GLN A 65 18.50 -0.37 8.97
CA GLN A 65 18.49 1.09 8.80
C GLN A 65 18.70 1.48 7.33
N ILE A 66 19.73 0.92 6.68
CA ILE A 66 20.01 1.15 5.26
C ILE A 66 18.84 0.69 4.39
N TYR A 67 18.18 -0.40 4.77
CA TYR A 67 17.00 -0.92 4.08
C TYR A 67 15.82 0.05 4.20
N HIS A 68 15.55 0.53 5.41
CA HIS A 68 14.46 1.47 5.67
C HIS A 68 14.65 2.79 4.90
N GLU A 69 15.88 3.33 4.88
CA GLU A 69 16.24 4.50 4.08
C GLU A 69 15.98 4.27 2.58
N GLU A 70 16.38 3.11 2.05
CA GLU A 70 16.18 2.77 0.64
C GLU A 70 14.69 2.57 0.30
N CYS A 71 13.92 1.98 1.20
CA CYS A 71 12.48 1.84 1.06
C CYS A 71 11.81 3.22 0.99
N LEU A 72 12.09 4.11 1.95
CA LEU A 72 11.52 5.45 1.99
C LEU A 72 11.89 6.25 0.74
N ARG A 73 13.14 6.13 0.28
CA ARG A 73 13.62 6.80 -0.93
C ARG A 73 12.84 6.35 -2.17
N LEU A 74 12.65 5.04 -2.34
CA LEU A 74 11.90 4.48 -3.46
C LEU A 74 10.40 4.78 -3.37
N GLU A 75 9.78 4.64 -2.19
CA GLU A 75 8.38 5.02 -1.99
C GLU A 75 8.17 6.50 -2.32
N LYS A 76 9.03 7.41 -1.83
CA LYS A 76 8.97 8.84 -2.16
C LYS A 76 9.07 9.07 -3.67
N LEU A 77 10.03 8.43 -4.35
CA LEU A 77 10.21 8.58 -5.80
C LEU A 77 8.95 8.19 -6.59
N TYR A 78 8.38 7.02 -6.31
CA TYR A 78 7.22 6.56 -7.07
C TYR A 78 5.92 7.22 -6.63
N PHE A 79 5.79 7.60 -5.36
CA PHE A 79 4.66 8.38 -4.86
C PHE A 79 4.62 9.76 -5.49
N THR A 80 5.71 10.53 -5.44
CA THR A 80 5.76 11.88 -6.01
C THR A 80 5.53 11.87 -7.52
N LYS A 81 6.09 10.87 -8.23
CA LYS A 81 5.78 10.63 -9.66
C LYS A 81 4.28 10.45 -9.90
N TRP A 82 3.64 9.60 -9.10
CA TRP A 82 2.22 9.33 -9.18
C TRP A 82 1.40 10.58 -8.83
N ALA A 83 1.76 11.32 -7.78
CA ALA A 83 1.05 12.51 -7.31
C ALA A 83 1.03 13.61 -8.38
N VAL A 84 2.18 13.86 -9.02
CA VAL A 84 2.27 14.80 -10.17
C VAL A 84 1.33 14.37 -11.28
N HIS A 85 1.41 13.11 -11.73
CA HIS A 85 0.53 12.60 -12.78
C HIS A 85 -0.96 12.71 -12.42
N TYR A 86 -1.32 12.33 -11.19
CA TYR A 86 -2.69 12.35 -10.70
C TYR A 86 -3.26 13.77 -10.65
N LEU A 87 -2.49 14.72 -10.10
CA LEU A 87 -2.89 16.13 -9.98
C LEU A 87 -3.01 16.81 -11.34
N SER A 88 -2.06 16.60 -12.25
CA SER A 88 -2.12 17.15 -13.61
C SER A 88 -3.33 16.62 -14.38
N LYS A 89 -3.64 15.32 -14.28
CA LYS A 89 -4.76 14.69 -14.98
C LYS A 89 -6.12 15.12 -14.42
N ASN A 90 -6.23 15.29 -13.10
CA ASN A 90 -7.49 15.64 -12.45
C ASN A 90 -7.77 17.14 -12.39
N GLY A 91 -6.94 17.97 -13.03
CA GLY A 91 -7.16 19.41 -13.12
C GLY A 91 -7.07 20.10 -11.76
N ALA A 92 -6.04 19.77 -10.97
CA ALA A 92 -5.84 20.37 -9.66
C ALA A 92 -5.92 21.91 -9.74
N THR A 93 -6.88 22.48 -9.01
CA THR A 93 -7.07 23.94 -8.88
C THR A 93 -5.98 24.56 -8.00
N ASP A 94 -5.44 23.76 -7.08
CA ASP A 94 -4.30 24.11 -6.23
C ASP A 94 -2.97 23.95 -6.98
N ILE A 95 -2.62 24.98 -7.74
CA ILE A 95 -1.36 25.08 -8.49
C ILE A 95 -0.16 24.96 -7.55
N THR A 96 -0.26 25.49 -6.33
CA THR A 96 0.83 25.44 -5.35
C THR A 96 1.12 24.01 -4.88
N LEU A 97 0.09 23.18 -4.71
CA LEU A 97 0.24 21.78 -4.36
C LEU A 97 0.90 20.98 -5.49
N LEU A 98 0.49 21.20 -6.75
CA LEU A 98 1.11 20.55 -7.91
C LEU A 98 2.60 20.91 -8.00
N GLN A 99 2.94 22.20 -7.91
CA GLN A 99 4.33 22.65 -7.94
C GLN A 99 5.17 22.06 -6.80
N SER A 100 4.58 21.90 -5.60
CA SER A 100 5.27 21.24 -4.48
C SER A 100 5.67 19.81 -4.85
N TYR A 101 4.74 19.01 -5.37
CA TYR A 101 5.03 17.64 -5.75
C TYR A 101 5.94 17.51 -6.98
N GLU A 102 5.88 18.45 -7.92
CA GLU A 102 6.83 18.52 -9.04
C GLU A 102 8.26 18.73 -8.52
N ASN A 103 8.46 19.65 -7.59
CA ASN A 103 9.76 19.88 -6.96
C ASN A 103 10.23 18.65 -6.19
N GLU A 104 9.37 18.05 -5.36
CA GLU A 104 9.72 16.83 -4.61
C GLU A 104 10.05 15.65 -5.52
N TYR A 105 9.35 15.52 -6.66
CA TYR A 105 9.64 14.47 -7.64
C TYR A 105 11.00 14.68 -8.28
N GLU A 106 11.34 15.90 -8.68
CA GLU A 106 12.66 16.20 -9.26
C GLU A 106 13.79 15.99 -8.24
N GLU A 107 13.58 16.34 -6.97
CA GLU A 107 14.52 16.00 -5.89
C GLU A 107 14.69 14.49 -5.71
N ALA A 108 13.58 13.74 -5.65
CA ALA A 108 13.61 12.29 -5.49
C ALA A 108 14.29 11.60 -6.68
N LYS A 109 14.06 12.10 -7.90
CA LYS A 109 14.69 11.62 -9.14
C LYS A 109 16.19 11.83 -9.13
N LYS A 110 16.66 13.04 -8.79
CA LYS A 110 18.10 13.33 -8.60
C LYS A 110 18.72 12.43 -7.52
N GLY A 111 17.98 12.19 -6.43
CA GLY A 111 18.41 11.27 -5.38
C GLY A 111 18.53 9.83 -5.87
N ASP A 112 17.65 9.38 -6.77
CA ASP A 112 17.70 8.05 -7.38
C ASP A 112 18.87 7.89 -8.36
N GLU A 113 19.15 8.91 -9.18
CA GLU A 113 20.29 8.93 -10.11
C GLU A 113 21.63 8.81 -9.39
N ASN A 114 21.73 9.37 -8.18
CA ASN A 114 22.94 9.33 -7.34
C ASN A 114 22.98 8.14 -6.36
N ALA A 115 21.95 7.30 -6.34
CA ALA A 115 21.87 6.18 -5.40
C ALA A 115 22.85 5.06 -5.78
N ASP A 116 23.41 4.39 -4.76
CA ASP A 116 24.25 3.22 -5.00
C ASP A 116 23.42 2.02 -5.46
N HIS A 117 23.33 1.86 -6.78
CA HIS A 117 22.61 0.74 -7.42
C HIS A 117 23.19 -0.64 -7.11
N ARG A 118 24.37 -0.73 -6.45
CA ARG A 118 24.95 -2.01 -5.99
C ARG A 118 24.30 -2.53 -4.71
N ARG A 119 23.46 -1.73 -4.03
CA ARG A 119 22.63 -2.19 -2.92
C ARG A 119 21.63 -3.23 -3.46
N GLY A 120 21.97 -4.52 -3.32
CA GLY A 120 21.25 -5.65 -3.94
C GLY A 120 19.76 -5.78 -3.61
N TRP A 121 19.25 -5.05 -2.61
CA TRP A 121 17.81 -4.96 -2.29
C TRP A 121 17.04 -4.09 -3.28
N GLY A 122 17.72 -3.10 -3.89
CA GLY A 122 17.11 -2.10 -4.74
C GLY A 122 16.37 -2.70 -5.91
N GLY A 123 16.84 -3.79 -6.53
CA GLY A 123 16.19 -4.38 -7.71
C GLY A 123 14.78 -4.94 -7.42
N ARG A 124 14.65 -5.83 -6.43
CA ARG A 124 13.36 -6.45 -6.08
C ARG A 124 12.41 -5.47 -5.41
N LEU A 125 12.92 -4.67 -4.49
CA LEU A 125 12.14 -3.65 -3.78
C LEU A 125 11.63 -2.57 -4.73
N ARG A 126 12.49 -2.06 -5.63
CA ARG A 126 12.07 -1.10 -6.66
C ARG A 126 11.01 -1.69 -7.58
N ALA A 127 11.19 -2.93 -8.04
CA ALA A 127 10.22 -3.59 -8.90
C ALA A 127 8.85 -3.74 -8.22
N SER A 128 8.83 -4.14 -6.93
CA SER A 128 7.58 -4.32 -6.20
C SER A 128 6.86 -3.00 -5.90
N ILE A 129 7.59 -1.97 -5.46
CA ILE A 129 7.03 -0.62 -5.22
C ILE A 129 6.54 0.00 -6.54
N SER A 130 7.32 -0.12 -7.61
CA SER A 130 6.93 0.36 -8.94
C SER A 130 5.65 -0.31 -9.42
N LYS A 131 5.51 -1.62 -9.22
CA LYS A 131 4.31 -2.37 -9.60
C LYS A 131 3.11 -1.94 -8.79
N LYS A 132 3.23 -1.84 -7.46
CA LYS A 132 2.18 -1.32 -6.57
C LYS A 132 1.64 0.03 -7.07
N ARG A 133 2.54 0.96 -7.38
CA ARG A 133 2.18 2.32 -7.81
C ARG A 133 1.56 2.35 -9.20
N LYS A 134 1.97 1.46 -10.10
CA LYS A 134 1.36 1.34 -11.43
C LYS A 134 -0.07 0.79 -11.35
N GLU A 135 -0.34 -0.19 -10.50
CA GLU A 135 -1.72 -0.68 -10.30
C GLU A 135 -2.61 0.39 -9.66
N ARG A 136 -2.07 1.24 -8.76
CA ARG A 136 -2.83 2.39 -8.23
C ARG A 136 -3.20 3.38 -9.33
N GLU A 137 -2.27 3.72 -10.21
CA GLU A 137 -2.53 4.61 -11.36
C GLU A 137 -3.65 4.07 -12.26
N ILE A 138 -3.67 2.77 -12.52
CA ILE A 138 -4.72 2.11 -13.32
C ILE A 138 -6.06 2.12 -12.58
N LEU A 139 -6.05 1.89 -11.26
CA LEU A 139 -7.24 1.97 -10.44
C LEU A 139 -7.83 3.39 -10.45
N ASP A 140 -7.00 4.43 -10.30
CA ASP A 140 -7.45 5.83 -10.32
C ASP A 140 -8.19 6.21 -11.61
N ASP A 141 -7.75 5.66 -12.75
CA ASP A 141 -8.41 5.88 -14.04
C ASP A 141 -9.83 5.29 -14.07
N VAL A 142 -10.00 4.11 -13.47
CA VAL A 142 -11.29 3.43 -13.38
C VAL A 142 -12.18 4.08 -12.32
N GLU A 143 -11.62 4.47 -11.17
CA GLU A 143 -12.32 5.23 -10.13
C GLU A 143 -12.83 6.57 -10.70
N SER A 144 -12.00 7.29 -11.45
CA SER A 144 -12.37 8.57 -12.05
C SER A 144 -13.52 8.42 -13.05
N ALA A 145 -13.49 7.37 -13.88
CA ALA A 145 -14.59 7.06 -14.79
C ALA A 145 -15.87 6.70 -14.02
N TYR A 146 -15.75 5.88 -12.98
CA TYR A 146 -16.86 5.48 -12.12
C TYR A 146 -17.50 6.66 -11.37
N ILE A 147 -16.71 7.64 -10.91
CA ILE A 147 -17.19 8.86 -10.22
C ILE A 147 -17.90 9.81 -11.20
N ALA A 148 -17.50 9.85 -12.46
CA ALA A 148 -18.11 10.72 -13.47
C ALA A 148 -19.50 10.23 -13.94
N GLU A 149 -19.88 8.99 -13.64
CA GLU A 149 -21.20 8.46 -13.99
C GLU A 149 -22.33 9.10 -13.15
N PRO A 150 -23.40 9.62 -13.77
CA PRO A 150 -24.53 10.17 -13.03
C PRO A 150 -25.27 9.08 -12.24
N ARG A 151 -25.35 9.22 -10.91
CA ARG A 151 -26.03 8.27 -10.01
C ARG A 151 -26.99 8.94 -9.04
N THR A 152 -28.00 8.18 -8.61
CA THR A 152 -28.85 8.48 -7.44
C THR A 152 -28.14 8.11 -6.15
N ASN A 153 -28.11 9.05 -5.19
CA ASN A 153 -27.54 8.99 -3.84
C ASN A 153 -27.19 7.57 -3.32
N VAL A 154 -25.89 7.26 -3.29
CA VAL A 154 -25.37 6.14 -2.51
C VAL A 154 -25.19 6.64 -1.07
N ASN A 155 -25.90 6.03 -0.11
CA ASN A 155 -25.82 6.40 1.30
C ASN A 155 -24.56 5.80 1.92
N VAL A 156 -23.44 6.52 1.91
CA VAL A 156 -22.17 6.07 2.48
C VAL A 156 -22.06 6.50 3.94
N ASN A 157 -21.92 5.56 4.87
CA ASN A 157 -21.70 5.87 6.28
C ASN A 157 -20.21 6.21 6.52
N LYS A 158 -19.90 7.51 6.63
CA LYS A 158 -18.53 8.04 6.85
C LYS A 158 -17.85 7.47 8.10
N ASP A 159 -18.62 7.12 9.13
CA ASP A 159 -18.06 6.60 10.39
C ASP A 159 -17.56 5.15 10.24
N ASN A 160 -18.21 4.36 9.39
CA ASN A 160 -17.77 2.99 9.08
C ASN A 160 -16.42 2.98 8.35
N VAL A 161 -16.18 3.94 7.44
CA VAL A 161 -14.90 4.06 6.71
C VAL A 161 -13.75 4.34 7.67
N LYS A 162 -13.93 5.30 8.58
CA LYS A 162 -12.94 5.64 9.60
C LYS A 162 -12.67 4.48 10.56
N GLU A 163 -13.72 3.72 10.90
CA GLU A 163 -13.59 2.54 11.74
C GLU A 163 -12.77 1.44 11.06
N LEU A 164 -13.00 1.19 9.77
CA LEU A 164 -12.24 0.23 8.97
C LEU A 164 -10.76 0.64 8.83
N GLU A 165 -10.50 1.92 8.53
CA GLU A 165 -9.12 2.45 8.49
C GLU A 165 -8.42 2.30 9.86
N SER A 166 -9.11 2.59 10.95
CA SER A 166 -8.58 2.44 12.31
C SER A 166 -8.28 0.97 12.63
N LYS A 167 -9.16 0.03 12.27
CA LYS A 167 -8.97 -1.41 12.44
C LYS A 167 -7.77 -1.93 11.63
N ALA A 168 -7.61 -1.47 10.40
CA ALA A 168 -6.45 -1.79 9.56
C ALA A 168 -5.12 -1.32 10.21
N ILE A 169 -5.10 -0.10 10.75
CA ILE A 169 -3.94 0.45 11.47
C ILE A 169 -3.67 -0.31 12.78
N GLN A 170 -4.70 -0.68 13.54
CA GLN A 170 -4.56 -1.44 14.79
C GLN A 170 -4.05 -2.86 14.53
N ALA A 171 -4.54 -3.53 13.47
CA ALA A 171 -4.03 -4.82 13.04
C ALA A 171 -2.53 -4.74 12.70
N ALA A 172 -2.09 -3.69 12.00
CA ALA A 172 -0.67 -3.48 11.71
C ALA A 172 0.19 -3.24 12.97
N ASN A 173 -0.35 -2.56 13.99
CA ASN A 173 0.40 -2.18 15.20
C ASN A 173 0.49 -3.29 16.27
N LYS A 174 -0.44 -4.26 16.28
CA LYS A 174 -0.54 -5.30 17.33
C LYS A 174 0.70 -6.21 17.41
N HIS A 175 1.45 -6.33 16.32
CA HIS A 175 2.67 -7.13 16.21
C HIS A 175 3.86 -6.59 17.05
N MET A 176 3.90 -5.31 17.42
CA MET A 176 5.10 -4.73 18.06
C MET A 176 5.32 -5.16 19.52
N ASN A 177 4.33 -5.76 20.19
CA ASN A 177 4.32 -5.86 21.66
C ASN A 177 4.34 -7.27 22.26
N ASN A 178 4.41 -8.35 21.48
CA ASN A 178 4.45 -9.71 22.04
C ASN A 178 5.84 -10.35 21.89
N ARG A 179 6.67 -10.21 22.93
CA ARG A 179 7.86 -11.05 23.14
C ARG A 179 7.64 -11.88 24.39
N ASP A 180 7.38 -13.18 24.23
CA ASP A 180 7.46 -14.16 25.31
C ASP A 180 8.14 -15.46 24.86
N ASP A 181 8.67 -16.15 25.86
CA ASP A 181 9.76 -17.14 25.90
C ASP A 181 9.45 -18.50 25.22
N LYS A 182 9.68 -18.62 23.90
CA LYS A 182 9.66 -19.88 23.11
C LYS A 182 10.95 -20.09 22.30
N SER A 183 11.17 -21.26 21.69
CA SER A 183 12.36 -21.49 20.84
C SER A 183 12.35 -20.61 19.57
N LEU A 184 13.51 -20.16 19.10
CA LEU A 184 13.65 -19.22 17.96
C LEU A 184 12.97 -19.67 16.66
N GLU A 185 12.91 -20.99 16.40
CA GLU A 185 12.32 -21.54 15.17
C GLU A 185 10.78 -21.60 15.25
N GLU A 186 10.25 -21.90 16.44
CA GLU A 186 8.82 -21.96 16.72
C GLU A 186 8.21 -20.56 16.84
N GLN A 187 8.92 -19.62 17.48
CA GLN A 187 8.58 -18.19 17.46
C GLN A 187 8.54 -17.64 16.04
N ALA A 188 9.54 -17.98 15.22
CA ALA A 188 9.60 -17.54 13.84
C ALA A 188 8.40 -18.09 13.06
N TYR A 189 8.14 -19.39 13.13
CA TYR A 189 7.00 -20.01 12.43
C TYR A 189 5.63 -19.46 12.86
N GLU A 190 5.38 -19.33 14.17
CA GLU A 190 4.15 -18.72 14.69
C GLU A 190 4.03 -17.24 14.29
N ALA A 191 5.12 -16.47 14.36
CA ALA A 191 5.14 -15.07 13.93
C ALA A 191 4.88 -14.91 12.44
N TYR A 192 5.46 -15.76 11.57
CA TYR A 192 5.21 -15.74 10.13
C TYR A 192 3.79 -16.21 9.78
N SER A 193 3.25 -17.23 10.47
CA SER A 193 1.87 -17.69 10.26
C SER A 193 0.86 -16.62 10.66
N THR A 194 1.05 -16.01 11.84
CA THR A 194 0.23 -14.90 12.34
C THR A 194 0.35 -13.68 11.42
N LEU A 195 1.56 -13.32 10.99
CA LEU A 195 1.78 -12.23 10.03
C LEU A 195 1.09 -12.50 8.68
N GLY A 196 1.09 -13.75 8.21
CA GLY A 196 0.41 -14.13 6.98
C GLY A 196 -1.12 -14.03 7.08
N GLU A 197 -1.70 -14.33 8.24
CA GLU A 197 -3.14 -14.17 8.51
C GLU A 197 -3.53 -12.70 8.73
N GLU A 198 -2.73 -11.95 9.49
CA GLU A 198 -2.94 -10.52 9.73
C GLU A 198 -2.75 -9.70 8.47
N LEU A 199 -1.77 -10.03 7.63
CA LEU A 199 -1.59 -9.36 6.34
C LEU A 199 -2.74 -9.68 5.38
N ARG A 200 -3.31 -10.90 5.43
CA ARG A 200 -4.56 -11.22 4.71
C ARG A 200 -5.72 -10.37 5.20
N SER A 201 -5.93 -10.32 6.52
CA SER A 201 -6.96 -9.50 7.15
C SER A 201 -6.80 -8.00 6.81
N LEU A 202 -5.56 -7.48 6.87
CA LEU A 202 -5.25 -6.11 6.47
C LEU A 202 -5.60 -5.86 5.01
N VAL A 203 -5.22 -6.76 4.12
CA VAL A 203 -5.43 -6.60 2.68
C VAL A 203 -6.92 -6.70 2.32
N ASP A 204 -7.68 -7.56 2.99
CA ASP A 204 -9.14 -7.62 2.84
C ASP A 204 -9.83 -6.36 3.39
N LEU A 205 -9.39 -5.87 4.56
CA LEU A 205 -9.85 -4.58 5.12
C LEU A 205 -9.48 -3.40 4.21
N MET A 206 -8.31 -3.42 3.58
CA MET A 206 -7.89 -2.40 2.61
C MET A 206 -8.75 -2.44 1.36
N GLY A 207 -9.07 -3.62 0.85
CA GLY A 207 -10.01 -3.77 -0.27
C GLY A 207 -11.37 -3.15 0.04
N GLU A 208 -11.94 -3.46 1.20
CA GLU A 208 -13.21 -2.87 1.66
C GLU A 208 -13.09 -1.36 1.86
N ALA A 209 -12.03 -0.89 2.52
CA ALA A 209 -11.79 0.53 2.74
C ALA A 209 -11.65 1.31 1.42
N GLU A 210 -10.98 0.74 0.41
CA GLU A 210 -10.87 1.35 -0.92
C GLU A 210 -12.23 1.43 -1.61
N PHE A 211 -13.08 0.40 -1.54
CA PHE A 211 -14.43 0.50 -2.10
C PHE A 211 -15.28 1.56 -1.41
N GLN A 212 -15.29 1.56 -0.08
CA GLN A 212 -16.06 2.55 0.69
C GLN A 212 -15.54 3.97 0.45
N ARG A 213 -14.22 4.14 0.29
CA ARG A 213 -13.61 5.40 -0.12
C ARG A 213 -14.08 5.83 -1.51
N ILE A 214 -14.11 4.93 -2.49
CA ILE A 214 -14.61 5.25 -3.85
C ILE A 214 -16.07 5.71 -3.78
N LEU A 215 -16.92 5.03 -3.01
CA LEU A 215 -18.30 5.45 -2.81
C LEU A 215 -18.36 6.84 -2.14
N LEU A 216 -17.57 7.08 -1.08
CA LEU A 216 -17.49 8.37 -0.41
C LEU A 216 -17.09 9.50 -1.37
N LEU A 217 -16.10 9.26 -2.23
CA LEU A 217 -15.62 10.24 -3.21
C LEU A 217 -16.74 10.71 -4.15
N THR A 218 -17.71 9.86 -4.49
CA THR A 218 -18.87 10.27 -5.32
C THR A 218 -19.74 11.35 -4.68
N THR A 219 -19.65 11.53 -3.35
CA THR A 219 -20.45 12.50 -2.59
C THR A 219 -19.74 13.83 -2.35
N LEU A 220 -18.45 13.93 -2.69
CA LEU A 220 -17.61 15.07 -2.35
C LEU A 220 -17.36 15.98 -3.55
N PRO A 221 -17.14 17.30 -3.33
CA PRO A 221 -16.61 18.20 -4.35
C PRO A 221 -15.24 17.73 -4.86
N LYS A 222 -14.91 18.04 -6.13
CA LYS A 222 -13.67 17.57 -6.78
C LYS A 222 -12.39 17.93 -6.01
N ASP A 223 -12.32 19.13 -5.43
CA ASP A 223 -11.16 19.56 -4.63
C ASP A 223 -10.99 18.73 -3.34
N GLU A 224 -12.09 18.38 -2.68
CA GLU A 224 -12.07 17.50 -1.49
C GLU A 224 -11.68 16.07 -1.85
N GLN A 225 -12.15 15.55 -2.99
CA GLN A 225 -11.74 14.25 -3.51
C GLN A 225 -10.22 14.20 -3.70
N ILE A 226 -9.65 15.18 -4.42
CA ILE A 226 -8.21 15.27 -4.68
C ILE A 226 -7.42 15.31 -3.38
N LYS A 227 -7.84 16.15 -2.43
CA LYS A 227 -7.16 16.29 -1.13
C LYS A 227 -7.16 14.98 -0.34
N MET A 228 -8.30 14.31 -0.24
CA MET A 228 -8.40 13.02 0.47
C MET A 228 -7.51 11.95 -0.17
N ILE A 229 -7.48 11.90 -1.51
CA ILE A 229 -6.71 10.90 -2.23
C ILE A 229 -5.20 11.08 -2.03
N ILE A 230 -4.72 12.32 -2.15
CA ILE A 230 -3.31 12.67 -1.93
C ILE A 230 -2.88 12.35 -0.49
N GLN A 231 -3.66 12.77 0.51
CA GLN A 231 -3.30 12.55 1.93
C GLN A 231 -3.21 11.06 2.29
N ALA A 232 -4.13 10.24 1.79
CA ALA A 232 -4.10 8.79 2.03
C ALA A 232 -2.85 8.14 1.42
N MET A 233 -2.51 8.52 0.18
CA MET A 233 -1.36 7.95 -0.54
C MET A 233 -0.01 8.46 -0.01
N ASP A 234 0.05 9.71 0.46
CA ASP A 234 1.21 10.31 1.10
C ASP A 234 1.54 9.57 2.40
N LYS A 235 0.54 9.33 3.23
CA LYS A 235 0.68 8.51 4.45
C LYS A 235 1.21 7.12 4.14
N ASP A 236 0.68 6.45 3.12
CA ASP A 236 1.18 5.12 2.67
C ASP A 236 2.64 5.17 2.21
N SER A 237 3.10 6.28 1.62
CA SER A 237 4.48 6.42 1.14
C SER A 237 5.52 6.34 2.27
N THR A 238 5.10 6.60 3.51
CA THR A 238 5.97 6.51 4.69
C THR A 238 5.95 5.13 5.35
N ASN A 239 5.13 4.19 4.85
CA ASN A 239 4.99 2.85 5.41
C ASN A 239 6.13 1.92 4.93
N CYS A 240 7.29 2.05 5.56
CA CYS A 240 8.51 1.27 5.30
C CYS A 240 9.01 0.50 6.55
N SER A 241 8.11 0.32 7.51
CA SER A 241 8.35 -0.37 8.78
C SER A 241 8.15 -1.87 8.66
#